data_AF-A0A440WFK8-F1
#
_entry.id   AF-A0A440WFK8-F1
#
_cell.length_a   1.000
_cell.length_b   1.000
_cell.length_c   1.000
_cell.angle_alpha   90.00
_cell.angle_beta   90.00
_cell.angle_gamma   90.00
#
_symmetry.space_group_name_H-M   'P 1'
#
loop_
_entity.id
_entity.type
_entity.pdbx_description
1 polymer ?
#
loop_
_entity_poly.entity_id
_entity_poly.type
_entity_poly.pdbx_seq_one_letter_code
_entity_poly.pdbx_strand_id
1 'polypeptide(L)'
;MNALSFPTFATAIPLTLNADAADRVATAWRFSLREAAEHILSIKQHQKTISEKDEMLMPGVRLHSPKYVGYCRQQLARRLPLYLASVRRVSEAEQTLTLHGIAFAKSSDAWS
;
A
#
# COMPACT_ATOMS: atom_id res chain seq x y z
N MET A 1 9.32 28.10 27.24
CA MET A 1 8.44 27.47 26.24
C MET A 1 8.87 27.99 24.87
N ASN A 2 9.67 27.22 24.12
CA ASN A 2 10.10 27.61 22.78
C ASN A 2 9.12 27.00 21.76
N ALA A 3 8.45 27.83 20.97
CA ALA A 3 7.64 27.39 19.86
C ALA A 3 8.58 26.83 18.77
N LEU A 4 8.40 25.55 18.42
CA LEU A 4 9.03 24.95 17.25
C LEU A 4 8.39 25.56 16.01
N SER A 5 9.08 26.52 15.40
CA SER A 5 8.73 27.04 14.08
C SER A 5 9.11 25.99 13.05
N PHE A 6 8.12 25.38 12.41
CA PHE A 6 8.35 24.52 11.25
C PHE A 6 8.67 25.40 10.04
N PRO A 7 9.65 25.03 9.20
CA PRO A 7 9.95 25.80 8.00
C PRO A 7 8.71 25.85 7.10
N THR A 8 8.22 27.06 6.83
CA THR A 8 7.25 27.31 5.77
C THR A 8 7.93 26.97 4.45
N PHE A 9 7.54 25.84 3.84
CA PHE A 9 7.92 25.55 2.47
C PHE A 9 7.39 26.69 1.61
N ALA A 10 8.31 27.48 1.06
CA ALA A 10 7.99 28.47 0.04
C ALA A 10 7.10 27.80 -1.00
N THR A 11 5.94 28.39 -1.25
CA THR A 11 4.95 27.91 -2.21
C THR A 11 5.65 27.67 -3.55
N ALA A 12 6.00 26.42 -3.83
CA ALA A 12 6.54 26.05 -5.11
C ALA A 12 5.45 26.40 -6.13
N ILE A 13 5.78 27.27 -7.09
CA ILE A 13 4.92 27.49 -8.25
C ILE A 13 4.69 26.10 -8.85
N PRO A 14 3.43 25.62 -8.97
CA PRO A 14 3.18 24.33 -9.58
C PRO A 14 3.77 24.39 -10.99
N LEU A 15 4.78 23.57 -11.27
CA LEU A 15 5.21 23.34 -12.63
C LEU A 15 4.01 22.73 -13.35
N THR A 16 3.33 23.49 -14.21
CA THR A 16 2.12 23.00 -14.86
C THR A 16 2.46 21.80 -15.73
N LEU A 17 1.94 20.62 -15.37
CA LEU A 17 1.95 19.46 -16.26
C LEU A 17 0.90 19.66 -17.35
N ASN A 18 1.16 19.15 -18.55
CA ASN A 18 0.08 18.99 -19.52
C ASN A 18 -0.92 17.93 -19.03
N ALA A 19 -2.13 17.96 -19.58
CA ALA A 19 -3.22 17.07 -19.16
C ALA A 19 -2.82 15.58 -19.22
N ASP A 20 -2.13 15.16 -20.29
CA ASP A 20 -1.70 13.76 -20.46
C ASP A 20 -0.67 13.32 -19.40
N ALA A 21 0.25 14.20 -19.00
CA ALA A 21 1.21 13.90 -17.95
C ALA A 21 0.52 13.86 -16.58
N ALA A 22 -0.40 14.78 -16.31
CA ALA A 22 -1.19 14.78 -15.08
C ALA A 22 -2.02 13.49 -14.95
N ASP A 23 -2.68 13.06 -16.04
CA ASP A 23 -3.47 11.83 -16.04
C ASP A 23 -2.61 10.58 -15.85
N ARG A 24 -1.42 10.52 -16.47
CA ARG A 24 -0.48 9.41 -16.27
C ARG A 24 -0.04 9.27 -14.82
N VAL A 25 0.29 10.38 -14.15
CA VAL A 25 0.67 10.36 -12.73
C VAL A 25 -0.52 9.93 -11.86
N ALA A 26 -1.72 10.48 -12.10
CA ALA A 26 -2.92 10.09 -11.36
C ALA A 26 -3.27 8.61 -11.56
N THR A 27 -3.11 8.09 -12.77
CA THR A 27 -3.32 6.68 -13.10
C THR A 27 -2.28 5.79 -12.42
N ALA A 28 -1.00 6.16 -12.46
CA ALA A 28 0.07 5.43 -11.77
C ALA A 28 -0.17 5.36 -10.25
N TRP A 29 -0.65 6.45 -9.65
CA TRP A 29 -1.04 6.50 -8.24
C TRP A 29 -2.17 5.50 -7.93
N ARG A 30 -3.27 5.51 -8.72
CA ARG A 30 -4.40 4.58 -8.53
C ARG A 30 -3.99 3.11 -8.65
N PHE A 31 -3.16 2.79 -9.65
CA PHE A 31 -2.66 1.42 -9.82
C PHE A 31 -1.76 0.98 -8.67
N SER A 32 -0.85 1.85 -8.22
CA SER A 32 0.04 1.54 -7.10
C SER A 32 -0.73 1.35 -5.80
N LEU A 33 -1.79 2.15 -5.57
CA LEU A 33 -2.70 1.97 -4.43
C LEU A 33 -3.42 0.62 -4.47
N ARG A 34 -3.98 0.25 -5.63
CA ARG A 34 -4.64 -1.04 -5.80
C ARG A 34 -3.68 -2.20 -5.54
N GLU A 35 -2.48 -2.13 -6.07
CA GLU A 35 -1.46 -3.15 -5.88
C GLU A 35 -1.03 -3.28 -4.40
N ALA A 36 -0.86 -2.16 -3.70
CA ALA A 36 -0.64 -2.16 -2.25
C ALA A 36 -1.80 -2.83 -1.48
N ALA A 37 -3.04 -2.50 -1.83
CA ALA A 37 -4.24 -3.09 -1.23
C ALA A 37 -4.34 -4.62 -1.47
N GLU A 38 -4.01 -5.08 -2.68
CA GLU A 38 -4.00 -6.52 -3.01
C GLU A 38 -2.90 -7.28 -2.24
N HIS A 39 -1.72 -6.68 -2.12
CA HIS A 39 -0.64 -7.27 -1.34
C HIS A 39 -0.96 -7.34 0.15
N ILE A 40 -1.46 -6.26 0.76
CA ILE A 40 -1.78 -6.26 2.19
C ILE A 40 -2.90 -7.26 2.52
N LEU A 41 -3.91 -7.41 1.66
CA LEU A 41 -4.98 -8.40 1.84
C LEU A 41 -4.42 -9.83 1.77
N SER A 42 -3.56 -10.10 0.79
CA SER A 42 -2.89 -11.42 0.66
C SER A 42 -1.97 -11.72 1.84
N ILE A 43 -1.21 -10.72 2.31
CA ILE A 43 -0.32 -10.84 3.47
C ILE A 43 -1.13 -11.18 4.72
N LYS A 44 -2.22 -10.45 4.98
CA LYS A 44 -3.13 -10.73 6.11
C LYS A 44 -3.69 -12.14 6.05
N GLN A 45 -4.13 -12.60 4.87
CA GLN A 45 -4.65 -13.95 4.70
C GLN A 45 -3.59 -15.02 4.98
N HIS A 46 -2.36 -14.84 4.49
CA HIS A 46 -1.28 -15.79 4.76
C HIS A 46 -0.83 -15.78 6.23
N GLN A 47 -0.79 -14.61 6.87
CA GLN A 47 -0.53 -14.50 8.31
C GLN A 47 -1.58 -15.25 9.12
N LYS A 48 -2.87 -15.09 8.78
CA LYS A 48 -3.98 -15.81 9.41
C LYS A 48 -3.81 -17.32 9.29
N THR A 49 -3.57 -17.84 8.09
CA THR A 49 -3.31 -19.28 7.89
C THR A 49 -2.11 -19.80 8.70
N ILE A 50 -1.06 -18.98 8.89
CA ILE A 50 0.11 -19.37 9.68
C ILE A 50 -0.19 -19.34 11.19
N SER A 51 -0.98 -18.39 11.68
CA SER A 51 -1.40 -18.37 13.09
C SER A 51 -2.32 -19.55 13.41
N GLU A 52 -3.15 -19.96 12.45
CA GLU A 52 -4.09 -21.09 12.56
C GLU A 52 -3.43 -22.46 12.28
N LYS A 53 -2.09 -22.54 12.21
CA LYS A 53 -1.37 -23.75 11.76
C LYS A 53 -1.65 -25.03 12.58
N ASP A 54 -2.03 -24.84 13.84
CA ASP A 54 -2.29 -25.92 14.80
C ASP A 54 -3.80 -26.10 15.07
N GLU A 55 -4.64 -25.28 14.42
CA GLU A 55 -6.10 -25.40 14.51
C GLU A 55 -6.57 -26.67 13.80
N MET A 56 -7.65 -27.24 14.33
CA MET A 56 -8.25 -28.48 13.86
C MET A 56 -9.60 -28.19 13.22
N LEU A 57 -9.84 -28.74 12.03
CA LEU A 57 -11.16 -28.72 11.40
C LEU A 57 -12.11 -29.68 12.13
N MET A 58 -11.58 -30.84 12.50
CA MET A 58 -12.22 -31.86 13.34
C MET A 58 -11.13 -32.62 14.10
N PRO A 59 -11.45 -33.41 15.15
CA PRO A 59 -10.44 -34.13 15.92
C PRO A 59 -9.51 -34.97 15.02
N GLY A 60 -8.20 -34.72 15.12
CA GLY A 60 -7.17 -35.40 14.32
C GLY A 60 -6.95 -34.87 12.90
N VAL A 61 -7.79 -33.93 12.42
CA VAL A 61 -7.67 -33.33 11.07
C VAL A 61 -7.42 -31.83 11.21
N ARG A 62 -6.24 -31.38 10.77
CA ARG A 62 -5.86 -29.96 10.81
C ARG A 62 -6.70 -29.12 9.84
N LEU A 63 -7.01 -27.90 10.26
CA LEU A 63 -7.66 -26.89 9.43
C LEU A 63 -6.83 -26.59 8.17
N HIS A 64 -5.51 -26.46 8.34
CA HIS A 64 -4.57 -26.21 7.25
C HIS A 64 -3.53 -27.33 7.16
N SER A 65 -3.27 -27.82 5.94
CA SER A 65 -2.22 -28.81 5.73
C SER A 65 -0.83 -28.21 6.00
N PRO A 66 0.15 -28.97 6.53
CA PRO A 66 1.51 -28.47 6.75
C PRO A 66 2.17 -27.93 5.48
N LYS A 67 1.88 -28.54 4.32
CA LYS A 67 2.32 -28.08 3.01
C LYS A 67 1.78 -26.68 2.68
N TYR A 68 0.49 -26.45 2.92
CA TYR A 68 -0.13 -25.16 2.66
C TYR A 68 0.37 -24.07 3.60
N VAL A 69 0.56 -24.37 4.89
CA VAL A 69 1.21 -23.45 5.85
C VAL A 69 2.63 -23.09 5.40
N GLY A 70 3.39 -24.07 4.90
CA GLY A 70 4.72 -23.85 4.31
C GLY A 70 4.68 -22.91 3.10
N TYR A 71 3.72 -23.11 2.19
CA TYR A 71 3.49 -22.22 1.05
C TYR A 71 3.15 -20.79 1.51
N CYS A 72 2.28 -20.61 2.50
CA CYS A 72 1.94 -19.28 3.02
C CYS A 72 3.17 -18.53 3.57
N ARG A 73 4.11 -19.23 4.23
CA ARG A 73 5.37 -18.61 4.69
C ARG A 73 6.22 -18.11 3.53
N GLN A 74 6.36 -18.91 2.48
CA GLN A 74 7.08 -18.50 1.27
C GLN A 74 6.41 -17.32 0.59
N GLN A 75 5.07 -17.31 0.53
CA GLN A 75 4.31 -16.20 -0.03
C GLN A 75 4.47 -14.91 0.79
N LEU A 76 4.52 -14.98 2.12
CA LEU A 76 4.81 -13.81 2.94
C LEU A 76 6.18 -13.20 2.61
N ALA A 77 7.22 -14.04 2.55
CA ALA A 77 8.57 -13.59 2.21
C ALA A 77 8.63 -12.94 0.81
N ARG A 78 7.87 -13.48 -0.15
CA ARG A 78 7.77 -12.92 -1.51
C ARG A 78 6.97 -11.62 -1.56
N ARG A 79 5.83 -11.53 -0.86
CA ARG A 79 4.87 -10.43 -1.00
C ARG A 79 5.24 -9.19 -0.22
N LEU A 80 5.90 -9.34 0.94
CA LEU A 80 6.32 -8.19 1.75
C LEU A 80 7.17 -7.17 0.98
N PRO A 81 8.23 -7.55 0.23
CA PRO A 81 9.00 -6.56 -0.54
C PRO A 81 8.18 -5.93 -1.67
N LEU A 82 7.23 -6.66 -2.27
CA LEU A 82 6.35 -6.12 -3.31
C LEU A 82 5.38 -5.08 -2.74
N TYR A 83 4.81 -5.35 -1.56
CA TYR A 83 4.01 -4.40 -0.81
C TYR A 83 4.80 -3.12 -0.48
N LEU A 84 6.02 -3.25 0.03
CA LEU A 84 6.86 -2.09 0.34
C LEU A 84 7.20 -1.29 -0.93
N ALA A 85 7.46 -1.97 -2.05
CA ALA A 85 7.69 -1.32 -3.33
C ALA A 85 6.45 -0.59 -3.88
N SER A 86 5.24 -1.14 -3.71
CA SER A 86 4.01 -0.46 -4.12
C SER A 86 3.69 0.72 -3.21
N VAL A 87 3.87 0.60 -1.88
CA VAL A 87 3.73 1.73 -0.94
C VAL A 87 4.70 2.86 -1.29
N ARG A 88 5.96 2.53 -1.61
CA ARG A 88 6.93 3.52 -2.07
C ARG A 88 6.45 4.26 -3.32
N ARG A 89 5.95 3.54 -4.33
CA ARG A 89 5.41 4.12 -5.57
C ARG A 89 4.19 5.02 -5.30
N VAL A 90 3.33 4.65 -4.36
CA VAL A 90 2.21 5.50 -3.92
C VAL A 90 2.75 6.82 -3.38
N SER A 91 3.71 6.79 -2.44
CA SER A 91 4.29 8.01 -1.87
C SER A 91 4.99 8.90 -2.90
N GLU A 92 5.75 8.30 -3.82
CA GLU A 92 6.41 9.04 -4.92
C GLU A 92 5.40 9.71 -5.86
N ALA A 93 4.29 9.02 -6.17
CA ALA A 93 3.22 9.58 -6.98
C ALA A 93 2.47 10.69 -6.23
N GLU A 94 2.17 10.54 -4.95
CA GLU A 94 1.53 11.57 -4.11
C GLU A 94 2.39 12.83 -3.97
N GLN A 95 3.70 12.66 -3.86
CA GLN A 95 4.64 13.78 -3.87
C GLN A 95 4.57 14.54 -5.20
N THR A 96 4.52 13.82 -6.31
CA THR A 96 4.40 14.40 -7.65
C THR A 96 3.05 15.13 -7.83
N LEU A 97 1.94 14.49 -7.43
CA LEU A 97 0.61 15.09 -7.48
C LEU A 97 0.55 16.37 -6.64
N THR A 98 1.12 16.35 -5.43
CA THR A 98 1.20 17.51 -4.54
C THR A 98 2.02 18.64 -5.14
N LEU A 99 3.20 18.34 -5.69
CA LEU A 99 4.10 19.32 -6.31
C LEU A 99 3.43 20.05 -7.48
N HIS A 100 2.61 19.33 -8.25
CA HIS A 100 1.94 19.86 -9.43
C HIS A 100 0.50 20.34 -9.17
N GLY A 101 0.06 20.37 -7.91
CA GLY A 101 -1.29 20.83 -7.54
C GLY A 101 -2.42 19.96 -8.08
N ILE A 102 -2.15 18.70 -8.41
CA ILE A 102 -3.15 17.75 -8.91
C ILE A 102 -3.92 17.19 -7.71
N ALA A 103 -5.24 17.32 -7.73
CA ALA A 103 -6.09 16.79 -6.67
C ALA A 103 -6.05 15.26 -6.62
N PHE A 104 -5.91 14.71 -5.42
CA PHE A 104 -6.03 13.29 -5.13
C PHE A 104 -6.60 13.09 -3.73
N ALA A 105 -7.22 11.94 -3.49
CA ALA A 105 -7.79 11.64 -2.20
C ALA A 105 -6.71 11.22 -1.20
N LYS A 106 -6.70 11.87 -0.03
CA LYS A 106 -5.75 11.60 1.06
C LYS A 106 -6.26 10.56 2.06
N SER A 107 -7.55 10.24 1.99
CA SER A 107 -8.21 9.21 2.80
C SER A 107 -9.37 8.61 2.02
N SER A 108 -9.90 7.48 2.49
CA SER A 108 -11.13 6.88 1.98
C SER A 108 -12.33 7.84 2.09
N ASP A 109 -12.35 8.69 3.11
CA ASP A 109 -13.44 9.64 3.37
C ASP A 109 -13.39 10.87 2.46
N ALA A 110 -12.24 11.15 1.83
CA ALA A 110 -12.07 12.32 0.96
C ALA A 110 -12.80 12.20 -0.41
N TRP A 111 -13.57 11.12 -0.62
CA TRP A 111 -14.39 10.88 -1.81
C TRP A 111 -15.91 11.07 -1.58
N SER A 112 -16.34 11.42 -0.36
CA SER A 112 -17.75 11.77 -0.06
C SER A 112 -18.09 13.17 -0.57
#